data_AF-A0AAE0M5P6-F1
#
_entry.id   AF-A0AAE0M5P6-F1
#
_cell.length_a   1.000
_cell.length_b   1.000
_cell.length_c   1.000
_cell.angle_alpha   90.00
_cell.angle_beta   90.00
_cell.angle_gamma   90.00
#
_symmetry.space_group_name_H-M   'P 1'
#
loop_
_entity.id
_entity.type
_entity.pdbx_description
1 polymer ?
#
loop_
_entity_poly.entity_id
_entity_poly.type
_entity_poly.pdbx_seq_one_letter_code
_entity_poly.pdbx_strand_id
1 'polypeptide(L)'
;MDEKQTSPELSQAELMPTQGEQVPANPPSRKRQIAVDSDDDKPQPKRARLTRKNLALFDKMGKKKDPQDSTTSSQKTKTTSTTPSGFADQAYKNGILPPRHSKPPKNLEDIHKRHTTSRATASPTESEYKRYTNKVGRAPNEATIVVEISRRMLKDYDDEGYHQSFNQSFTGFPEGVGFNNGLSAPQPDFVEGLEKREYDPFPVDEYILYDDDPDSLALPHLAGEWKGRGKNMEEARLQSAYDGAALVFARNQALSYIGKPDPLGHAEVTTFATDGTTLNQYAHYAEESEDGTTKYHQYRFKSTNLINSHGDFKDGYKHLRNAQDHARSQSSSAAHSNLLRKGPLSLY
;
A
#
# COMPACT_ATOMS: atom_id res chain seq x y z
N MET A 1 38.65 21.55 49.37
CA MET A 1 38.08 22.29 50.49
C MET A 1 37.49 23.54 49.91
N ASP A 2 36.17 23.58 49.79
CA ASP A 2 35.33 24.76 49.87
C ASP A 2 33.89 24.27 49.77
N GLU A 3 33.26 24.21 50.94
CA GLU A 3 31.85 23.94 51.15
C GLU A 3 31.05 25.16 50.70
N LYS A 4 30.00 24.96 49.89
CA LYS A 4 28.76 25.70 50.09
C LYS A 4 27.57 24.88 49.65
N GLN A 5 26.89 24.43 50.69
CA GLN A 5 25.64 23.72 50.75
C GLN A 5 24.51 24.77 50.79
N THR A 6 23.53 24.66 49.90
CA THR A 6 22.20 25.25 50.12
C THR A 6 21.16 24.34 49.47
N SER A 7 20.38 23.71 50.34
CA SER A 7 19.17 22.96 50.04
C SER A 7 17.92 23.88 50.12
N PRO A 8 16.73 23.39 49.73
CA PRO A 8 15.70 24.17 49.06
C PRO A 8 14.59 24.66 50.00
N GLU A 9 13.84 25.68 49.56
CA GLU A 9 12.63 26.13 50.25
C GLU A 9 11.37 25.63 49.52
N LEU A 10 10.66 24.74 50.21
CA LEU A 10 9.29 24.30 49.94
C LEU A 10 8.34 25.31 50.58
N SER A 11 7.31 25.74 49.82
CA SER A 11 6.11 26.32 50.42
C SER A 11 4.88 25.59 49.91
N GLN A 12 4.25 24.85 50.83
CA GLN A 12 2.95 24.22 50.68
C GLN A 12 1.82 25.22 50.91
N ALA A 13 0.72 24.98 50.18
CA ALA A 13 -0.69 25.03 50.57
C ALA A 13 -1.22 26.15 51.48
N GLU A 14 -2.24 26.84 50.98
CA GLU A 14 -3.39 27.26 51.78
C GLU A 14 -4.70 26.89 51.07
N LEU A 15 -5.65 26.42 51.88
CA LEU A 15 -6.89 25.72 51.54
C LEU A 15 -8.09 26.56 52.01
N MET A 16 -9.18 26.49 51.24
CA MET A 16 -10.61 26.57 51.64
C MET A 16 -11.23 27.98 51.85
N PRO A 17 -12.57 28.18 51.64
CA PRO A 17 -13.63 27.19 51.81
C PRO A 17 -14.71 27.03 50.71
N THR A 18 -15.33 25.86 50.81
CA THR A 18 -16.61 25.35 50.28
C THR A 18 -17.86 26.18 50.59
N GLN A 19 -18.72 26.36 49.57
CA GLN A 19 -20.19 26.22 49.59
C GLN A 19 -20.55 25.72 48.16
N GLY A 20 -21.38 24.71 47.89
CA GLY A 20 -22.51 24.14 48.60
C GLY A 20 -23.76 24.34 47.73
N GLU A 21 -24.31 23.24 47.18
CA GLU A 21 -25.59 23.12 46.43
C GLU A 21 -25.64 23.73 45.01
N GLN A 22 -26.25 23.15 43.98
CA GLN A 22 -27.28 22.09 43.84
C GLN A 22 -27.20 21.52 42.41
N VAL A 23 -27.41 20.21 42.27
CA VAL A 23 -27.66 19.51 41.00
C VAL A 23 -29.10 19.76 40.56
N PRO A 24 -29.36 20.04 39.27
CA PRO A 24 -30.60 19.57 38.65
C PRO A 24 -30.30 18.52 37.57
N ALA A 25 -31.11 17.46 37.66
CA ALA A 25 -31.18 16.36 36.72
C ALA A 25 -31.56 16.82 35.29
N ASN A 26 -31.01 16.10 34.30
CA ASN A 26 -31.49 15.93 32.92
C ASN A 26 -32.28 17.08 32.27
N PRO A 27 -31.70 17.80 31.29
CA PRO A 27 -32.48 18.47 30.27
C PRO A 27 -32.82 17.52 29.11
N PRO A 28 -34.05 17.58 28.56
CA PRO A 28 -34.55 16.65 27.55
C PRO A 28 -33.92 16.87 26.18
N SER A 29 -33.81 15.77 25.43
CA SER A 29 -33.39 15.68 24.03
C SER A 29 -34.26 16.56 23.11
N ARG A 30 -33.76 17.76 22.81
CA ARG A 30 -34.42 18.71 21.92
C ARG A 30 -34.07 18.42 20.46
N LYS A 31 -35.07 17.97 19.70
CA LYS A 31 -35.10 17.91 18.23
C LYS A 31 -34.64 19.25 17.64
N ARG A 32 -33.62 19.23 16.78
CA ARG A 32 -33.32 20.35 15.88
C ARG A 32 -34.45 20.46 14.85
N GLN A 33 -35.32 21.46 15.02
CA GLN A 33 -36.07 22.03 13.91
C GLN A 33 -35.14 23.03 13.23
N ILE A 34 -34.77 22.73 11.98
CA ILE A 34 -34.09 23.66 11.09
C ILE A 34 -35.20 24.51 10.47
N ALA A 35 -35.23 25.81 10.80
CA ALA A 35 -35.96 26.79 10.02
C ALA A 35 -35.20 26.96 8.70
N VAL A 36 -35.84 26.57 7.60
CA VAL A 36 -35.38 26.81 6.24
C VAL A 36 -36.19 27.99 5.74
N ASP A 37 -35.52 29.11 5.54
CA ASP A 37 -36.02 30.23 4.74
C ASP A 37 -35.01 30.42 3.63
N SER A 38 -35.29 29.81 2.48
CA SER A 38 -34.64 30.10 1.21
C SER A 38 -35.48 29.46 0.10
N ASP A 39 -36.18 30.33 -0.63
CA ASP A 39 -36.80 30.03 -1.92
C ASP A 39 -35.75 29.47 -2.88
N ASP A 40 -35.95 28.23 -3.31
CA ASP A 40 -35.37 27.72 -4.55
C ASP A 40 -36.22 26.56 -5.07
N ASP A 41 -37.12 26.89 -6.00
CA ASP A 41 -38.07 25.99 -6.66
C ASP A 41 -37.36 25.00 -7.59
N LYS A 42 -36.91 23.86 -7.05
CA LYS A 42 -36.57 22.66 -7.83
C LYS A 42 -37.23 21.40 -7.23
N PRO A 43 -37.98 20.61 -8.02
CA PRO A 43 -38.69 19.44 -7.51
C PRO A 43 -37.69 18.33 -7.10
N GLN A 44 -37.59 18.07 -5.80
CA GLN A 44 -36.82 16.93 -5.28
C GLN A 44 -37.48 15.60 -5.70
N PRO A 45 -36.70 14.60 -6.16
CA PRO A 45 -37.24 13.28 -6.48
C PRO A 45 -37.75 12.61 -5.21
N LYS A 46 -39.06 12.33 -5.17
CA LYS A 46 -39.73 11.61 -4.08
C LYS A 46 -39.03 10.27 -3.86
N ARG A 47 -38.42 10.08 -2.68
CA ARG A 47 -37.94 8.77 -2.23
C ARG A 47 -39.10 7.77 -2.31
N ALA A 48 -38.99 6.78 -3.20
CA ALA A 48 -40.00 5.76 -3.37
C ALA A 48 -40.15 4.97 -2.05
N ARG A 49 -41.34 4.99 -1.46
CA ARG A 49 -41.63 4.16 -0.28
C ARG A 49 -41.57 2.68 -0.68
N LEU A 50 -40.94 1.89 0.18
CA LEU A 50 -40.86 0.44 0.03
C LEU A 50 -42.28 -0.15 0.14
N THR A 51 -42.93 -0.42 -0.99
CA THR A 51 -44.25 -1.06 -1.03
C THR A 51 -44.09 -2.56 -1.21
N ARG A 52 -45.10 -3.35 -0.79
CA ARG A 52 -45.16 -4.80 -1.06
C ARG A 52 -45.01 -5.13 -2.55
N LYS A 53 -45.43 -4.23 -3.45
CA LYS A 53 -45.25 -4.39 -4.91
C LYS A 53 -43.77 -4.28 -5.33
N ASN A 54 -43.01 -3.37 -4.73
CA ASN A 54 -41.58 -3.22 -5.02
C ASN A 54 -40.75 -4.37 -4.43
N LEU A 55 -41.17 -4.93 -3.28
CA LEU A 55 -40.57 -6.14 -2.71
C LEU A 55 -40.81 -7.36 -3.61
N ALA A 56 -42.05 -7.54 -4.09
CA ALA A 56 -42.40 -8.66 -4.97
C ALA A 56 -41.68 -8.61 -6.34
N LEU A 57 -41.32 -7.42 -6.83
CA LEU A 57 -40.48 -7.25 -8.03
C LEU A 57 -39.03 -7.70 -7.80
N PHE A 58 -38.49 -7.45 -6.62
CA PHE A 58 -37.16 -7.93 -6.21
C PHE A 58 -37.11 -9.46 -6.12
N ASP A 59 -38.11 -10.07 -5.50
CA ASP A 59 -38.20 -11.54 -5.40
C ASP A 59 -38.39 -12.21 -6.77
N LYS A 60 -39.00 -11.51 -7.74
CA LYS A 60 -39.14 -11.98 -9.12
C LYS A 60 -37.83 -11.95 -9.90
N MET A 61 -36.88 -11.07 -9.55
CA MET A 61 -35.55 -11.03 -10.16
C MET A 61 -34.62 -12.15 -9.64
N GLY A 62 -34.87 -12.68 -8.44
CA GLY A 62 -34.08 -13.79 -7.87
C GLY A 62 -34.42 -15.18 -8.41
N LYS A 63 -35.49 -15.33 -9.21
CA LYS A 63 -35.98 -16.64 -9.71
C LYS A 63 -36.17 -16.64 -11.23
N LYS A 64 -35.07 -16.59 -11.97
CA LYS A 64 -34.99 -17.14 -13.33
C LYS A 64 -33.65 -17.88 -13.51
N LYS A 65 -33.71 -19.19 -13.34
CA LYS A 65 -32.78 -20.16 -13.93
C LYS A 65 -33.63 -21.26 -14.56
N ASP A 66 -33.35 -21.52 -15.84
CA ASP A 66 -33.29 -22.84 -16.53
C ASP A 66 -33.56 -22.67 -18.04
N PRO A 67 -33.14 -23.61 -18.91
CA PRO A 67 -31.98 -23.42 -19.79
C PRO A 67 -32.40 -23.38 -21.28
N GLN A 68 -31.42 -23.15 -22.17
CA GLN A 68 -31.28 -23.76 -23.51
C GLN A 68 -31.01 -22.79 -24.67
N ASP A 69 -29.89 -23.10 -25.34
CA ASP A 69 -29.45 -22.93 -26.73
C ASP A 69 -28.98 -21.60 -27.38
N SER A 70 -27.73 -21.74 -27.86
CA SER A 70 -27.07 -21.11 -29.01
C SER A 70 -26.91 -19.59 -29.03
N THR A 71 -25.77 -19.11 -28.51
CA THR A 71 -24.88 -18.19 -29.26
C THR A 71 -23.51 -18.18 -28.61
N THR A 72 -22.47 -18.12 -29.44
CA THR A 72 -21.04 -18.13 -29.12
C THR A 72 -20.68 -17.01 -28.14
N SER A 73 -20.87 -17.28 -26.85
CA SER A 73 -20.47 -16.42 -25.74
C SER A 73 -19.03 -16.74 -25.42
N SER A 74 -18.13 -15.78 -25.66
CA SER A 74 -16.82 -15.75 -25.01
C SER A 74 -17.01 -16.05 -23.53
N GLN A 75 -16.57 -17.23 -23.09
CA GLN A 75 -16.62 -17.63 -21.70
C GLN A 75 -15.62 -16.71 -20.99
N LYS A 76 -16.13 -15.62 -20.40
CA LYS A 76 -15.39 -14.91 -19.35
C LYS A 76 -15.14 -15.92 -18.25
N THR A 77 -13.91 -16.46 -18.24
CA THR A 77 -13.41 -17.35 -17.20
C THR A 77 -13.63 -16.65 -15.88
N LYS A 78 -14.35 -17.31 -14.96
CA LYS A 78 -14.59 -16.78 -13.63
C LYS A 78 -13.23 -16.60 -12.95
N THR A 79 -12.80 -15.35 -12.76
CA THR A 79 -11.53 -15.05 -12.10
C THR A 79 -11.60 -15.50 -10.64
N THR A 80 -10.50 -16.08 -10.17
CA THR A 80 -10.40 -16.51 -8.77
C THR A 80 -10.16 -15.27 -7.92
N SER A 81 -11.12 -14.93 -7.07
CA SER A 81 -10.94 -13.93 -6.02
C SER A 81 -9.80 -14.36 -5.09
N THR A 82 -9.08 -13.40 -4.52
CA THR A 82 -7.92 -13.53 -3.61
C THR A 82 -8.12 -14.38 -2.34
N THR A 83 -9.25 -15.08 -2.22
CA THR A 83 -9.48 -16.10 -1.19
C THR A 83 -8.42 -17.22 -1.18
N PRO A 84 -8.00 -17.72 -0.01
CA PRO A 84 -6.61 -18.13 0.17
C PRO A 84 -6.17 -19.41 -0.57
N SER A 85 -7.02 -20.44 -0.68
CA SER A 85 -6.55 -21.73 -1.22
C SER A 85 -6.45 -21.73 -2.74
N GLY A 86 -7.50 -21.27 -3.44
CA GLY A 86 -7.50 -21.21 -4.91
C GLY A 86 -6.51 -20.18 -5.44
N PHE A 87 -6.37 -19.04 -4.75
CA PHE A 87 -5.44 -17.98 -5.14
C PHE A 87 -3.99 -18.43 -5.04
N ALA A 88 -3.58 -19.00 -3.89
CA ALA A 88 -2.18 -19.41 -3.69
C ALA A 88 -1.73 -20.48 -4.69
N ASP A 89 -2.58 -21.48 -4.95
CA ASP A 89 -2.30 -22.53 -5.92
C ASP A 89 -2.18 -21.97 -7.34
N GLN A 90 -3.06 -21.03 -7.71
CA GLN A 90 -3.02 -20.40 -9.03
C GLN A 90 -1.82 -19.46 -9.19
N ALA A 91 -1.50 -18.64 -8.19
CA ALA A 91 -0.32 -17.79 -8.20
C ALA A 91 0.97 -18.61 -8.34
N TYR A 92 1.07 -19.75 -7.64
CA TYR A 92 2.19 -20.67 -7.77
C TYR A 92 2.30 -21.27 -9.18
N LYS A 93 1.17 -21.72 -9.77
CA LYS A 93 1.12 -22.20 -11.16
C LYS A 93 1.53 -21.13 -12.17
N ASN A 94 1.26 -19.87 -11.85
CA ASN A 94 1.66 -18.72 -12.65
C ASN A 94 3.13 -18.30 -12.43
N GLY A 95 3.93 -19.09 -11.70
CA GLY A 95 5.35 -18.83 -11.48
C GLY A 95 5.67 -17.92 -10.29
N ILE A 96 4.69 -17.54 -9.47
CA ILE A 96 4.89 -16.68 -8.29
C ILE A 96 5.28 -17.56 -7.10
N LEU A 97 6.53 -17.45 -6.69
CA LEU A 97 7.12 -18.36 -5.71
C LEU A 97 7.00 -17.80 -4.29
N PRO A 98 6.37 -18.54 -3.35
CA PRO A 98 6.38 -18.14 -1.95
C PRO A 98 7.81 -18.25 -1.37
N PRO A 99 8.07 -17.68 -0.18
CA PRO A 99 9.42 -17.65 0.38
C PRO A 99 10.13 -19.00 0.52
N ARG A 100 9.38 -20.10 0.73
CA ARG A 100 9.95 -21.46 0.83
C ARG A 100 10.50 -22.00 -0.48
N HIS A 101 10.02 -21.48 -1.61
CA HIS A 101 10.46 -21.87 -2.95
C HIS A 101 11.27 -20.76 -3.63
N SER A 102 11.46 -19.63 -2.95
CA SER A 102 12.29 -18.53 -3.42
C SER A 102 13.73 -18.66 -2.95
N LYS A 103 14.67 -18.15 -3.75
CA LYS A 103 16.08 -18.06 -3.40
C LYS A 103 16.37 -16.62 -2.91
N PRO A 104 17.42 -16.41 -2.11
CA PRO A 104 17.88 -15.05 -1.81
C PRO A 104 18.34 -14.35 -3.10
N PRO A 105 18.06 -13.05 -3.28
CA PRO A 105 18.57 -12.29 -4.41
C PRO A 105 20.09 -12.14 -4.32
N LYS A 106 20.78 -12.03 -5.46
CA LYS A 106 22.24 -11.93 -5.49
C LYS A 106 22.76 -10.63 -4.86
N ASN A 107 21.97 -9.56 -4.88
CA ASN A 107 22.27 -8.27 -4.27
C ASN A 107 21.75 -8.17 -2.81
N LEU A 108 21.52 -9.28 -2.11
CA LEU A 108 20.95 -9.26 -0.74
C LEU A 108 21.78 -8.42 0.24
N GLU A 109 23.11 -8.45 0.15
CA GLU A 109 23.98 -7.63 1.01
C GLU A 109 23.79 -6.13 0.75
N ASP A 110 23.65 -5.72 -0.51
CA ASP A 110 23.36 -4.35 -0.89
C ASP A 110 21.98 -3.91 -0.39
N ILE A 111 20.99 -4.81 -0.46
CA ILE A 111 19.65 -4.60 0.10
C ILE A 111 19.74 -4.37 1.61
N HIS A 112 20.49 -5.18 2.34
CA HIS A 112 20.67 -4.98 3.79
C HIS A 112 21.39 -3.66 4.09
N LYS A 113 22.46 -3.37 3.36
CA LYS A 113 23.24 -2.13 3.51
C LYS A 113 22.34 -0.92 3.29
N ARG A 114 21.64 -0.83 2.16
CA ARG A 114 20.77 0.33 1.83
C ARG A 114 19.66 0.53 2.86
N HIS A 115 19.03 -0.55 3.34
CA HIS A 115 17.95 -0.44 4.32
C HIS A 115 18.46 -0.08 5.72
N THR A 116 19.70 -0.41 6.08
CA THR A 116 20.27 -0.09 7.39
C THR A 116 21.00 1.25 7.44
N THR A 117 21.27 1.87 6.29
CA THR A 117 21.97 3.17 6.17
C THR A 117 21.36 4.23 7.10
N SER A 118 22.24 4.95 7.80
CA SER A 118 21.87 6.08 8.64
C SER A 118 21.19 7.18 7.82
N ARG A 119 20.18 7.81 8.43
CA ARG A 119 19.39 8.87 7.79
C ARG A 119 19.73 10.21 8.42
N ALA A 120 19.68 11.28 7.63
CA ALA A 120 19.78 12.65 8.13
C ALA A 120 18.52 13.08 8.91
N THR A 121 17.35 12.51 8.58
CA THR A 121 16.11 12.77 9.31
C THR A 121 16.18 12.21 10.72
N ALA A 122 15.71 12.99 11.70
CA ALA A 122 15.63 12.54 13.09
C ALA A 122 14.83 11.24 13.21
N SER A 123 15.30 10.33 14.06
CA SER A 123 14.53 9.15 14.44
C SER A 123 13.35 9.54 15.32
N PRO A 124 12.24 8.77 15.30
CA PRO A 124 11.12 9.02 16.20
C PRO A 124 11.54 9.02 17.67
N THR A 125 10.96 9.92 18.43
CA THR A 125 11.12 10.04 19.89
C THR A 125 10.41 8.90 20.63
N GLU A 126 10.74 8.70 21.90
CA GLU A 126 10.07 7.70 22.73
C GLU A 126 8.58 8.03 22.94
N SER A 127 8.21 9.32 22.99
CA SER A 127 6.81 9.75 23.12
C SER A 127 6.00 9.44 21.86
N GLU A 128 6.59 9.59 20.67
CA GLU A 128 5.99 9.16 19.40
C GLU A 128 5.80 7.65 19.33
N TYR A 129 6.80 6.89 19.79
CA TYR A 129 6.68 5.42 19.93
C TYR A 129 5.55 5.04 20.88
N LYS A 130 5.49 5.60 22.10
CA LYS A 130 4.40 5.34 23.06
C LYS A 130 3.03 5.71 22.49
N ARG A 131 2.96 6.79 21.70
CA ARG A 131 1.73 7.19 21.01
C ARG A 131 1.37 6.17 19.92
N TYR A 132 2.33 5.71 19.12
CA TYR A 132 2.12 4.68 18.11
C TYR A 132 1.57 3.39 18.72
N THR A 133 2.24 2.84 19.74
CA THR A 133 1.83 1.58 20.37
C THR A 133 0.43 1.68 20.99
N ASN A 134 0.10 2.80 21.63
CA ASN A 134 -1.23 3.03 22.18
C ASN A 134 -2.30 3.10 21.09
N LYS A 135 -2.02 3.78 19.97
CA LYS A 135 -2.96 3.93 18.86
C LYS A 135 -3.20 2.61 18.12
N VAL A 136 -2.14 1.90 17.75
CA VAL A 136 -2.23 0.56 17.14
C VAL A 136 -2.91 -0.44 18.09
N GLY A 137 -2.56 -0.40 19.38
CA GLY A 137 -3.15 -1.26 20.41
C GLY A 137 -4.65 -1.02 20.66
N ARG A 138 -5.20 0.10 20.16
CA ARG A 138 -6.63 0.44 20.27
C ARG A 138 -7.34 0.53 18.91
N ALA A 139 -6.65 0.23 17.81
CA ALA A 139 -7.23 0.32 16.47
C ALA A 139 -8.38 -0.69 16.31
N PRO A 140 -9.62 -0.25 16.04
CA PRO A 140 -10.77 -1.14 15.94
C PRO A 140 -10.87 -1.86 14.58
N ASN A 141 -10.16 -1.39 13.56
CA ASN A 141 -10.24 -1.89 12.19
C ASN A 141 -8.95 -1.59 11.40
N GLU A 142 -8.88 -2.17 10.21
CA GLU A 142 -7.76 -2.02 9.26
C GLU A 142 -7.57 -0.59 8.80
N ALA A 143 -8.65 0.15 8.49
CA ALA A 143 -8.55 1.55 8.09
C ALA A 143 -7.85 2.42 9.15
N THR A 144 -8.05 2.13 10.45
CA THR A 144 -7.34 2.82 11.52
C THR A 144 -5.86 2.46 11.54
N ILE A 145 -5.50 1.21 11.24
CA ILE A 145 -4.11 0.77 11.10
C ILE A 145 -3.45 1.49 9.93
N VAL A 146 -4.11 1.55 8.77
CA VAL A 146 -3.64 2.30 7.58
C VAL A 146 -3.32 3.74 7.97
N VAL A 147 -4.27 4.46 8.57
CA VAL A 147 -4.08 5.87 8.97
C VAL A 147 -2.90 6.06 9.92
N GLU A 148 -2.78 5.22 10.95
CA GLU A 148 -1.72 5.39 11.96
C GLU A 148 -0.34 4.97 11.43
N ILE A 149 -0.25 3.98 10.54
CA ILE A 149 1.00 3.60 9.89
C ILE A 149 1.41 4.66 8.87
N SER A 150 0.51 5.07 7.97
CA SER A 150 0.83 6.03 6.91
C SER A 150 1.36 7.33 7.49
N ARG A 151 0.69 7.87 8.52
CA ARG A 151 1.10 9.15 9.13
C ARG A 151 2.40 9.09 9.93
N ARG A 152 2.80 7.93 10.43
CA ARG A 152 3.91 7.82 11.41
C ARG A 152 5.13 7.11 10.89
N MET A 153 4.95 6.24 9.91
CA MET A 153 6.00 5.35 9.41
C MET A 153 6.44 5.78 8.03
N LEU A 154 5.49 6.08 7.15
CA LEU A 154 5.80 6.52 5.79
C LEU A 154 6.39 7.92 5.80
N LYS A 155 7.24 8.17 4.81
CA LYS A 155 7.78 9.48 4.46
C LYS A 155 6.82 10.12 3.46
N ASP A 156 6.49 11.38 3.73
CA ASP A 156 5.80 12.23 2.77
C ASP A 156 6.86 12.90 1.89
N TYR A 157 6.61 12.90 0.59
CA TYR A 157 7.40 13.60 -0.42
C TYR A 157 6.61 14.80 -0.91
N ASP A 158 7.28 15.92 -1.10
CA ASP A 158 6.71 17.17 -1.61
C ASP A 158 7.27 17.47 -3.01
N ASP A 159 7.57 16.40 -3.76
CA ASP A 159 8.15 16.49 -5.08
C ASP A 159 7.02 16.47 -6.12
N GLU A 160 7.05 17.40 -7.07
CA GLU A 160 6.12 17.36 -8.21
C GLU A 160 6.27 16.02 -8.93
N GLY A 161 5.15 15.33 -9.14
CA GLY A 161 5.09 14.09 -9.91
C GLY A 161 5.42 12.80 -9.16
N TYR A 162 5.91 12.82 -7.90
CA TYR A 162 6.10 11.59 -7.10
C TYR A 162 5.09 11.51 -5.96
N HIS A 163 4.16 10.56 -6.02
CA HIS A 163 3.09 10.47 -5.02
C HIS A 163 2.78 9.03 -4.60
N GLN A 164 1.90 8.93 -3.60
CA GLN A 164 1.39 7.69 -3.03
C GLN A 164 -0.05 7.49 -3.49
N SER A 165 -0.39 6.27 -3.90
CA SER A 165 -1.77 5.87 -4.23
C SER A 165 -2.19 4.70 -3.37
N PHE A 166 -3.47 4.69 -2.98
CA PHE A 166 -4.04 3.66 -2.12
C PHE A 166 -5.13 2.89 -2.85
N ASN A 167 -5.13 1.56 -2.71
CA ASN A 167 -6.09 0.66 -3.36
C ASN A 167 -6.14 0.82 -4.90
N GLN A 168 -5.02 1.11 -5.55
CA GLN A 168 -4.98 1.26 -7.00
C GLN A 168 -4.81 -0.12 -7.65
N SER A 169 -5.80 -0.54 -8.43
CA SER A 169 -5.72 -1.81 -9.17
C SER A 169 -4.73 -1.69 -10.33
N PHE A 170 -3.93 -2.73 -10.56
CA PHE A 170 -3.00 -2.79 -11.67
C PHE A 170 -3.67 -3.46 -12.90
N THR A 171 -4.37 -2.66 -13.69
CA THR A 171 -5.18 -3.10 -14.85
C THR A 171 -4.47 -2.99 -16.19
N GLY A 172 -3.31 -2.34 -16.26
CA GLY A 172 -2.61 -2.00 -17.50
C GLY A 172 -1.81 -3.12 -18.17
N PHE A 173 -1.75 -4.32 -17.58
CA PHE A 173 -0.99 -5.42 -18.20
C PHE A 173 -1.77 -6.06 -19.36
N PRO A 174 -1.07 -6.53 -20.42
CA PRO A 174 -1.68 -7.35 -21.45
C PRO A 174 -2.38 -8.61 -20.88
N GLU A 175 -3.41 -9.09 -21.56
CA GLU A 175 -3.99 -10.39 -21.24
C GLU A 175 -2.95 -11.50 -21.45
N GLY A 176 -2.90 -12.47 -20.52
CA GLY A 176 -2.06 -13.66 -20.70
C GLY A 176 -0.59 -13.51 -20.33
N VAL A 177 -0.18 -12.45 -19.61
CA VAL A 177 1.22 -12.17 -19.19
C VAL A 177 1.85 -13.19 -18.20
N GLY A 178 1.28 -14.39 -18.07
CA GLY A 178 1.83 -15.46 -17.25
C GLY A 178 1.44 -15.30 -15.78
N PHE A 179 2.03 -14.32 -15.09
CA PHE A 179 1.87 -14.15 -13.64
C PHE A 179 0.39 -13.91 -13.23
N ASN A 180 -0.39 -13.29 -14.11
CA ASN A 180 -1.78 -12.91 -13.88
C ASN A 180 -2.83 -13.93 -14.40
N ASN A 181 -2.40 -15.05 -14.98
CA ASN A 181 -3.32 -15.97 -15.65
C ASN A 181 -4.37 -16.55 -14.70
N GLY A 182 -5.66 -16.31 -14.98
CA GLY A 182 -6.79 -16.80 -14.18
C GLY A 182 -6.99 -16.09 -12.83
N LEU A 183 -6.27 -14.99 -12.60
CA LEU A 183 -6.38 -14.14 -11.41
C LEU A 183 -7.02 -12.80 -11.75
N SER A 184 -7.64 -12.16 -10.76
CA SER A 184 -8.04 -10.75 -10.88
C SER A 184 -6.82 -9.86 -10.70
N ALA A 185 -6.77 -8.72 -11.39
CA ALA A 185 -5.69 -7.75 -11.31
C ALA A 185 -5.21 -7.52 -9.85
N PRO A 186 -3.88 -7.44 -9.62
CA PRO A 186 -3.34 -7.06 -8.31
C PRO A 186 -3.87 -5.68 -7.94
N GLN A 187 -4.08 -5.45 -6.64
CA GLN A 187 -4.58 -4.18 -6.12
C GLN A 187 -3.93 -3.98 -4.75
N PRO A 188 -2.69 -3.49 -4.71
CA PRO A 188 -2.06 -3.25 -3.43
C PRO A 188 -2.81 -2.15 -2.69
N ASP A 189 -2.87 -2.29 -1.38
CA ASP A 189 -3.46 -1.28 -0.49
C ASP A 189 -2.69 0.06 -0.58
N PHE A 190 -1.42 0.03 -1.00
CA PHE A 190 -0.56 1.19 -1.26
C PHE A 190 0.48 0.90 -2.31
N VAL A 191 0.82 1.95 -3.02
CA VAL A 191 1.92 1.98 -3.96
C VAL A 191 2.46 3.41 -4.02
N GLU A 192 3.75 3.56 -4.31
CA GLU A 192 4.35 4.87 -4.56
C GLU A 192 5.26 4.83 -5.80
N GLY A 193 5.25 5.91 -6.55
CA GLY A 193 5.94 6.01 -7.83
C GLY A 193 5.89 7.40 -8.43
N LEU A 194 6.44 7.54 -9.63
CA LEU A 194 6.30 8.75 -10.44
C LEU A 194 5.01 8.68 -11.27
N GLU A 195 4.42 9.82 -11.55
CA GLU A 195 3.33 9.97 -12.52
C GLU A 195 3.80 9.62 -13.93
N LYS A 196 2.86 9.14 -14.75
CA LYS A 196 3.07 8.81 -16.16
C LYS A 196 3.80 9.92 -16.92
N ARG A 197 3.40 11.19 -16.72
CA ARG A 197 3.99 12.37 -17.37
C ARG A 197 5.47 12.60 -17.05
N GLU A 198 5.95 12.14 -15.90
CA GLU A 198 7.36 12.31 -15.50
C GLU A 198 8.32 11.46 -16.33
N TYR A 199 7.76 10.50 -17.09
CA TYR A 199 8.52 9.69 -18.02
C TYR A 199 8.57 10.28 -19.44
N ASP A 200 7.80 11.33 -19.76
CA ASP A 200 7.80 11.89 -21.10
C ASP A 200 9.21 12.32 -21.57
N PRO A 201 9.60 12.02 -22.83
CA PRO A 201 8.79 11.45 -23.91
C PRO A 201 8.89 9.91 -24.04
N PHE A 202 9.25 9.19 -22.98
CA PHE A 202 9.28 7.72 -23.00
C PHE A 202 7.84 7.18 -23.04
N PRO A 203 7.51 6.23 -23.95
CA PRO A 203 6.17 5.68 -24.06
C PRO A 203 5.90 4.69 -22.92
N VAL A 204 5.80 5.19 -21.68
CA VAL A 204 5.45 4.38 -20.51
C VAL A 204 4.10 3.70 -20.69
N ASP A 205 3.22 4.25 -21.53
CA ASP A 205 1.88 3.77 -21.87
C ASP A 205 1.83 2.28 -22.19
N GLU A 206 2.88 1.73 -22.79
CA GLU A 206 2.97 0.31 -23.13
C GLU A 206 3.36 -0.59 -21.94
N TYR A 207 3.81 0.02 -20.83
CA TYR A 207 4.48 -0.63 -19.69
C TYR A 207 3.96 -0.16 -18.32
N ILE A 208 2.89 0.64 -18.28
CA ILE A 208 2.24 1.09 -17.05
C ILE A 208 1.38 0.02 -16.44
N LEU A 209 1.31 0.05 -15.11
CA LEU A 209 0.45 -0.84 -14.33
C LEU A 209 -1.02 -0.44 -14.40
N TYR A 210 -1.32 0.78 -14.84
CA TYR A 210 -2.65 1.38 -14.85
C TYR A 210 -2.72 2.47 -15.93
N ASP A 211 -3.77 2.51 -16.75
CA ASP A 211 -3.88 3.42 -17.91
C ASP A 211 -5.17 4.26 -17.92
N ASP A 212 -5.85 4.44 -16.78
CA ASP A 212 -7.15 5.14 -16.79
C ASP A 212 -7.04 6.65 -16.52
N ASP A 213 -5.88 7.17 -16.08
CA ASP A 213 -5.71 8.58 -15.68
C ASP A 213 -4.27 9.11 -15.97
N PRO A 214 -4.08 10.35 -16.46
CA PRO A 214 -2.75 10.91 -16.72
C PRO A 214 -1.88 11.10 -15.46
N ASP A 215 -2.49 11.24 -14.28
CA ASP A 215 -1.82 11.33 -12.99
C ASP A 215 -1.59 9.94 -12.38
N SER A 216 -1.64 8.88 -13.18
CA SER A 216 -1.40 7.52 -12.70
C SER A 216 0.07 7.24 -12.44
N LEU A 217 0.33 6.43 -11.42
CA LEU A 217 1.67 5.95 -11.13
C LEU A 217 2.19 5.02 -12.23
N ALA A 218 3.35 5.37 -12.78
CA ALA A 218 4.10 4.59 -13.73
C ALA A 218 5.37 4.02 -13.06
N LEU A 219 5.61 2.73 -13.26
CA LEU A 219 6.77 1.99 -12.76
C LEU A 219 7.09 2.21 -11.27
N PRO A 220 6.12 1.97 -10.35
CA PRO A 220 6.40 2.00 -8.92
C PRO A 220 7.32 0.84 -8.50
N HIS A 221 8.16 1.12 -7.51
CA HIS A 221 9.17 0.17 -6.98
C HIS A 221 8.90 -0.24 -5.53
N LEU A 222 7.87 0.33 -4.91
CA LEU A 222 7.41 -0.01 -3.57
C LEU A 222 5.89 -0.16 -3.55
N ALA A 223 5.42 -1.27 -3.00
CA ALA A 223 4.01 -1.49 -2.66
C ALA A 223 3.85 -2.04 -1.24
N GLY A 224 2.67 -1.85 -0.67
CA GLY A 224 2.35 -2.24 0.69
C GLY A 224 1.04 -2.99 0.79
N GLU A 225 0.96 -3.88 1.78
CA GLU A 225 -0.25 -4.59 2.20
C GLU A 225 -0.49 -4.34 3.69
N TRP A 226 -1.72 -3.95 4.04
CA TRP A 226 -2.14 -3.72 5.41
C TRP A 226 -3.07 -4.83 5.83
N LYS A 227 -3.04 -5.10 7.13
CA LYS A 227 -4.05 -5.89 7.78
C LYS A 227 -4.51 -5.21 9.05
N GLY A 228 -5.74 -5.48 9.45
CA GLY A 228 -6.17 -5.20 10.81
C GLY A 228 -5.23 -5.88 11.82
N ARG A 229 -5.08 -5.29 13.01
CA ARG A 229 -4.23 -5.85 14.06
C ARG A 229 -4.60 -7.31 14.37
N GLY A 230 -3.59 -8.19 14.37
CA GLY A 230 -3.77 -9.62 14.66
C GLY A 230 -4.58 -10.38 13.60
N LYS A 231 -4.80 -9.78 12.43
CA LYS A 231 -5.40 -10.45 11.27
C LYS A 231 -4.34 -11.26 10.50
N ASN A 232 -4.77 -11.87 9.41
CA ASN A 232 -3.99 -12.88 8.71
C ASN A 232 -2.82 -12.28 7.91
N MET A 233 -1.63 -12.29 8.51
CA MET A 233 -0.39 -11.86 7.84
C MET A 233 0.05 -12.80 6.71
N GLU A 234 -0.43 -14.05 6.66
CA GLU A 234 -0.15 -14.94 5.54
C GLU A 234 -0.89 -14.53 4.27
N GLU A 235 -2.08 -13.96 4.41
CA GLU A 235 -2.83 -13.39 3.28
C GLU A 235 -2.10 -12.17 2.72
N ALA A 236 -1.68 -11.24 3.60
CA ALA A 236 -0.88 -10.07 3.21
C ALA A 236 0.43 -10.49 2.52
N ARG A 237 1.08 -11.55 3.01
CA ARG A 237 2.30 -12.09 2.39
C ARG A 237 2.03 -12.59 0.96
N LEU A 238 0.92 -13.30 0.73
CA LEU A 238 0.55 -13.81 -0.59
C LEU A 238 0.21 -12.67 -1.54
N GLN A 239 -0.56 -11.67 -1.09
CA GLN A 239 -0.87 -10.46 -1.86
C GLN A 239 0.43 -9.71 -2.22
N SER A 240 1.29 -9.46 -1.23
CA SER A 240 2.61 -8.86 -1.44
C SER A 240 3.50 -9.60 -2.45
N ALA A 241 3.35 -10.92 -2.60
CA ALA A 241 4.07 -11.70 -3.61
C ALA A 241 3.54 -11.40 -5.02
N TYR A 242 2.22 -11.30 -5.13
CA TYR A 242 1.53 -11.05 -6.37
C TYR A 242 1.73 -9.61 -6.87
N ASP A 243 1.61 -8.63 -5.96
CA ASP A 243 1.94 -7.23 -6.26
C ASP A 243 3.41 -7.11 -6.67
N GLY A 244 4.31 -7.77 -5.94
CA GLY A 244 5.74 -7.80 -6.27
C GLY A 244 6.03 -8.39 -7.65
N ALA A 245 5.34 -9.46 -8.05
CA ALA A 245 5.45 -10.02 -9.40
C ALA A 245 5.01 -9.04 -10.49
N ALA A 246 3.91 -8.33 -10.25
CA ALA A 246 3.42 -7.27 -11.13
C ALA A 246 4.42 -6.11 -11.29
N LEU A 247 4.97 -5.64 -10.17
CA LEU A 247 5.99 -4.58 -10.17
C LEU A 247 7.27 -5.01 -10.91
N VAL A 248 7.75 -6.23 -10.66
CA VAL A 248 8.92 -6.79 -11.36
C VAL A 248 8.67 -6.93 -12.85
N PHE A 249 7.49 -7.42 -13.25
CA PHE A 249 7.12 -7.53 -14.66
C PHE A 249 7.20 -6.16 -15.36
N ALA A 250 6.51 -5.14 -14.84
CA ALA A 250 6.49 -3.83 -15.47
C ALA A 250 7.88 -3.19 -15.51
N ARG A 251 8.65 -3.28 -14.42
CA ARG A 251 10.04 -2.81 -14.38
C ARG A 251 10.89 -3.50 -15.45
N ASN A 252 10.82 -4.82 -15.57
CA ASN A 252 11.61 -5.56 -16.54
C ASN A 252 11.26 -5.17 -17.98
N GLN A 253 9.96 -4.97 -18.28
CA GLN A 253 9.54 -4.51 -19.60
C GLN A 253 10.10 -3.12 -19.92
N ALA A 254 9.95 -2.16 -18.99
CA ALA A 254 10.46 -0.80 -19.18
C ALA A 254 12.00 -0.76 -19.29
N LEU A 255 12.70 -1.50 -18.44
CA LEU A 255 14.17 -1.56 -18.46
C LEU A 255 14.72 -2.25 -19.72
N SER A 256 14.02 -3.28 -20.22
CA SER A 256 14.35 -3.92 -21.49
C SER A 256 14.20 -2.93 -22.65
N TYR A 257 13.12 -2.16 -22.68
CA TYR A 257 12.90 -1.14 -23.72
C TYR A 257 14.04 -0.10 -23.76
N ILE A 258 14.50 0.39 -22.61
CA ILE A 258 15.61 1.35 -22.56
C ILE A 258 16.99 0.71 -22.78
N GLY A 259 17.06 -0.61 -22.91
CA GLY A 259 18.30 -1.37 -23.11
C GLY A 259 19.18 -1.46 -21.86
N LYS A 260 18.59 -1.35 -20.67
CA LYS A 260 19.29 -1.45 -19.38
C LYS A 260 18.57 -2.40 -18.42
N PRO A 261 18.42 -3.70 -18.78
CA PRO A 261 17.78 -4.67 -17.90
C PRO A 261 18.55 -4.77 -16.57
N ASP A 262 17.82 -5.06 -15.49
CA ASP A 262 18.47 -5.39 -14.22
C ASP A 262 19.36 -6.64 -14.38
N PRO A 263 20.47 -6.74 -13.63
CA PRO A 263 21.26 -7.96 -13.61
C PRO A 263 20.45 -9.17 -13.12
N LEU A 264 20.66 -10.34 -13.73
CA LEU A 264 19.93 -11.56 -13.38
C LEU A 264 20.06 -11.93 -11.90
N GLY A 265 18.91 -12.05 -11.23
CA GLY A 265 18.83 -12.39 -9.81
C GLY A 265 18.97 -11.20 -8.85
N HIS A 266 19.02 -9.96 -9.36
CA HIS A 266 18.99 -8.77 -8.52
C HIS A 266 17.55 -8.34 -8.24
N ALA A 267 17.30 -7.92 -6.99
CA ALA A 267 16.01 -7.41 -6.57
C ALA A 267 16.06 -5.89 -6.33
N GLU A 268 15.30 -5.15 -7.14
CA GLU A 268 15.12 -3.70 -7.01
C GLU A 268 13.71 -3.29 -6.60
N VAL A 269 12.75 -4.22 -6.69
CA VAL A 269 11.39 -4.04 -6.18
C VAL A 269 11.31 -4.50 -4.73
N THR A 270 10.65 -3.68 -3.91
CA THR A 270 10.35 -4.02 -2.51
C THR A 270 8.83 -4.04 -2.32
N THR A 271 8.32 -4.99 -1.54
CA THR A 271 6.99 -4.85 -0.94
C THR A 271 7.07 -5.01 0.57
N PHE A 272 6.06 -4.51 1.27
CA PHE A 272 5.93 -4.74 2.70
C PHE A 272 4.53 -5.19 3.08
N ALA A 273 4.44 -5.94 4.17
CA ALA A 273 3.17 -6.34 4.77
C ALA A 273 3.18 -5.95 6.25
N THR A 274 2.09 -5.36 6.75
CA THR A 274 2.00 -4.95 8.16
C THR A 274 0.59 -4.99 8.74
N ASP A 275 0.49 -5.39 10.01
CA ASP A 275 -0.73 -5.26 10.83
C ASP A 275 -0.61 -4.18 11.92
N GLY A 276 0.42 -3.34 11.81
CA GLY A 276 0.81 -2.34 12.82
C GLY A 276 1.59 -2.92 14.00
N THR A 277 1.64 -4.24 14.16
CA THR A 277 2.47 -4.91 15.16
C THR A 277 3.75 -5.44 14.52
N THR A 278 3.62 -6.14 13.39
CA THR A 278 4.75 -6.69 12.63
C THR A 278 4.86 -6.00 11.29
N LEU A 279 6.08 -5.61 10.91
CA LEU A 279 6.42 -5.15 9.57
C LEU A 279 7.33 -6.18 8.91
N ASN A 280 6.84 -6.84 7.86
CA ASN A 280 7.65 -7.69 6.99
C ASN A 280 8.01 -6.94 5.72
N GLN A 281 9.26 -7.06 5.27
CA GLN A 281 9.72 -6.48 4.01
C GLN A 281 10.30 -7.59 3.12
N TYR A 282 9.94 -7.52 1.84
CA TYR A 282 10.22 -8.53 0.84
C TYR A 282 10.92 -7.90 -0.36
N ALA A 283 11.97 -8.57 -0.84
CA ALA A 283 12.67 -8.23 -2.06
C ALA A 283 12.15 -9.13 -3.19
N HIS A 284 11.94 -8.55 -4.37
CA HIS A 284 11.37 -9.23 -5.53
C HIS A 284 12.25 -9.14 -6.75
N TYR A 285 12.36 -10.25 -7.47
CA TYR A 285 13.06 -10.34 -8.75
C TYR A 285 12.47 -11.47 -9.60
N ALA A 286 12.81 -11.50 -10.89
CA ALA A 286 12.44 -12.57 -11.80
C ALA A 286 13.68 -13.38 -12.24
N GLU A 287 13.47 -14.67 -12.46
CA GLU A 287 14.45 -15.60 -13.04
C GLU A 287 13.73 -16.42 -14.13
N GLU A 288 14.29 -16.48 -15.33
CA GLU A 288 13.82 -17.39 -16.37
C GLU A 288 14.28 -18.80 -16.06
N SER A 289 13.37 -19.79 -16.08
CA SER A 289 13.77 -21.20 -16.02
C SER A 289 14.16 -21.75 -17.39
N GLU A 290 14.84 -22.90 -17.37
CA GLU A 290 15.34 -23.60 -18.57
C GLU A 290 14.24 -23.93 -19.58
N ASP A 291 12.99 -24.05 -19.13
CA ASP A 291 11.79 -24.29 -19.94
C ASP A 291 11.17 -23.01 -20.53
N GLY A 292 11.77 -21.84 -20.29
CA GLY A 292 11.28 -20.53 -20.75
C GLY A 292 10.14 -19.95 -19.90
N THR A 293 9.88 -20.52 -18.71
CA THR A 293 8.90 -19.96 -17.77
C THR A 293 9.55 -18.92 -16.85
N THR A 294 8.99 -17.71 -16.80
CA THR A 294 9.42 -16.71 -15.81
C THR A 294 8.96 -17.09 -14.41
N LYS A 295 9.90 -17.14 -13.45
CA LYS A 295 9.64 -17.33 -12.03
C LYS A 295 9.83 -16.02 -11.27
N TYR A 296 8.84 -15.63 -10.50
CA TYR A 296 8.86 -14.44 -9.66
C TYR A 296 9.18 -14.84 -8.23
N HIS A 297 10.30 -14.34 -7.71
CA HIS A 297 10.79 -14.67 -6.38
C HIS A 297 10.38 -13.61 -5.37
N GLN A 298 9.86 -14.05 -4.23
CA GLN A 298 9.63 -13.22 -3.04
C GLN A 298 10.55 -13.69 -1.91
N TYR A 299 11.52 -12.85 -1.52
CA TYR A 299 12.43 -13.16 -0.41
C TYR A 299 12.24 -12.18 0.75
N ARG A 300 11.90 -12.69 1.94
CA ARG A 300 11.79 -11.85 3.15
C ARG A 300 13.17 -11.54 3.71
N PHE A 301 13.64 -10.31 3.50
CA PHE A 301 14.94 -9.87 4.02
C PHE A 301 14.83 -9.20 5.40
N LYS A 302 13.64 -8.75 5.81
CA LYS A 302 13.45 -8.17 7.15
C LYS A 302 12.06 -8.48 7.72
N SER A 303 12.02 -8.69 9.02
CA SER A 303 10.83 -8.67 9.86
C SER A 303 11.15 -7.88 11.12
N THR A 304 10.26 -6.97 11.53
CA THR A 304 10.43 -6.13 12.72
C THR A 304 9.14 -6.11 13.53
N ASN A 305 9.24 -6.24 14.86
CA ASN A 305 8.11 -6.02 15.76
C ASN A 305 8.09 -4.56 16.20
N LEU A 306 7.14 -3.79 15.68
CA LEU A 306 7.04 -2.34 15.85
C LEU A 306 6.58 -1.91 17.25
N ILE A 307 6.07 -2.83 18.08
CA ILE A 307 5.53 -2.53 19.42
C ILE A 307 6.34 -3.17 20.55
N ASN A 308 7.40 -3.92 20.22
CA ASN A 308 8.23 -4.60 21.21
C ASN A 308 9.12 -3.61 21.99
N SER A 309 9.79 -2.72 21.26
CA SER A 309 10.66 -1.70 21.86
C SER A 309 10.75 -0.44 21.01
N HIS A 310 11.20 0.67 21.63
CA HIS A 310 11.51 1.89 20.89
C HIS A 310 12.65 1.69 19.88
N GLY A 311 13.60 0.81 20.20
CA GLY A 311 14.67 0.41 19.28
C GLY A 311 14.11 -0.23 18.01
N ASP A 312 13.27 -1.26 18.18
CA ASP A 312 12.65 -1.97 17.05
C ASP A 312 11.76 -1.04 16.22
N PHE A 313 11.01 -0.14 16.86
CA PHE A 313 10.22 0.87 16.16
C PHE A 313 11.08 1.79 15.30
N LYS A 314 12.21 2.29 15.84
CA LYS A 314 13.16 3.12 15.08
C LYS A 314 13.77 2.35 13.91
N ASP A 315 14.10 1.08 14.10
CA ASP A 315 14.65 0.25 13.04
C ASP A 315 13.63 -0.03 11.94
N GLY A 316 12.38 -0.34 12.30
CA GLY A 316 11.29 -0.50 11.34
C GLY A 316 11.01 0.77 10.54
N TYR A 317 10.93 1.91 11.24
CA TYR A 317 10.81 3.24 10.63
C TYR A 317 11.93 3.54 9.63
N LYS A 318 13.18 3.36 10.06
CA LYS A 318 14.37 3.61 9.25
C LYS A 318 14.36 2.74 8.00
N HIS A 319 14.09 1.44 8.14
CA HIS A 319 14.09 0.52 7.02
C HIS A 319 13.00 0.87 6.00
N LEU A 320 11.78 1.14 6.45
CA LEU A 320 10.68 1.49 5.55
C LEU A 320 10.98 2.77 4.77
N ARG A 321 11.47 3.82 5.44
CA ARG A 321 11.80 5.08 4.75
C ARG A 321 13.02 4.97 3.85
N ASN A 322 13.99 4.11 4.19
CA ASN A 322 15.11 3.80 3.29
C ASN A 322 14.63 3.04 2.04
N ALA A 323 13.63 2.15 2.19
CA ALA A 323 12.98 1.51 1.05
C ALA A 323 12.28 2.53 0.15
N GLN A 324 11.56 3.50 0.74
CA GLN A 324 10.91 4.58 0.00
C GLN A 324 11.92 5.44 -0.77
N ASP A 325 13.01 5.86 -0.12
CA ASP A 325 14.04 6.68 -0.78
C ASP A 325 14.72 5.91 -1.92
N HIS A 326 14.93 4.60 -1.75
CA HIS A 326 15.45 3.75 -2.82
C HIS A 326 14.46 3.64 -3.98
N ALA A 327 13.19 3.35 -3.70
CA ALA A 327 12.14 3.24 -4.71
C ALA A 327 11.99 4.54 -5.52
N ARG A 328 11.98 5.68 -4.84
CA ARG A 328 12.00 7.00 -5.47
C ARG A 328 13.22 7.19 -6.36
N SER A 329 14.42 6.92 -5.83
CA SER A 329 15.66 7.05 -6.60
C SER A 329 15.67 6.16 -7.85
N GLN A 330 15.11 4.96 -7.78
CA GLN A 330 14.96 4.05 -8.91
C GLN A 330 14.01 4.62 -9.97
N SER A 331 12.82 5.08 -9.57
CA SER A 331 11.86 5.70 -10.50
C SER A 331 12.46 6.94 -11.19
N SER A 332 13.10 7.83 -10.44
CA SER A 332 13.77 9.01 -11.02
C SER A 332 14.92 8.64 -11.95
N SER A 333 15.73 7.64 -11.62
CA SER A 333 16.85 7.21 -12.47
C SER A 333 16.36 6.62 -13.80
N ALA A 334 15.24 5.91 -13.79
CA ALA A 334 14.59 5.39 -14.98
C ALA A 334 14.09 6.53 -15.88
N ALA A 335 13.42 7.53 -15.31
CA ALA A 335 12.98 8.73 -16.05
C ALA A 335 14.17 9.51 -16.65
N HIS A 336 15.22 9.78 -15.85
CA HIS A 336 16.38 10.57 -16.30
C HIS A 336 17.26 9.85 -17.33
N SER A 337 17.40 8.52 -17.24
CA SER A 337 18.17 7.72 -18.20
C SER A 337 17.67 7.87 -19.64
N ASN A 338 16.39 8.21 -19.81
CA ASN A 338 15.79 8.43 -21.12
C ASN A 338 16.15 9.80 -21.73
N LEU A 339 16.24 10.85 -20.89
CA LEU A 339 16.61 12.19 -21.34
C LEU A 339 18.03 12.21 -21.96
N LEU A 340 18.97 11.45 -21.39
CA LEU A 340 20.36 11.42 -21.84
C LEU A 340 20.61 10.63 -23.14
N ARG A 341 19.71 9.72 -23.54
CA ARG A 341 19.84 8.99 -24.82
C ARG A 341 19.53 9.88 -26.04
N LYS A 342 18.91 11.04 -25.83
CA LYS A 342 18.67 12.08 -26.85
C LYS A 342 19.63 13.28 -26.70
N GLY A 343 20.92 13.03 -26.44
CA GLY A 343 21.97 14.00 -26.82
C GLY A 343 21.82 14.36 -28.32
N PRO A 344 22.15 15.59 -28.74
CA PRO A 344 21.66 16.16 -29.99
C PRO A 344 21.96 15.21 -31.14
N LEU A 345 20.92 14.83 -31.88
CA LEU A 345 21.08 14.30 -33.22
C LEU A 345 21.93 15.32 -33.97
N SER A 346 23.19 14.93 -34.13
CA SER A 346 24.19 15.57 -34.96
C SER A 346 23.55 15.85 -36.32
N LEU A 347 23.23 17.11 -36.57
CA LEU A 347 22.99 17.62 -37.91
C LEU A 347 24.30 17.49 -38.69
N TYR A 348 24.44 16.39 -39.44
CA TYR A 348 25.35 16.29 -40.58
C TYR A 348 24.63 15.67 -41.76
#